data_AF-A0A0X8JPT1-F1
#
_entry.id   AF-A0A0X8JPT1-F1
#
_cell.length_a   1.000
_cell.length_b   1.000
_cell.length_c   1.000
_cell.angle_alpha   90.00
_cell.angle_beta   90.00
_cell.angle_gamma   90.00
#
_symmetry.space_group_name_H-M   'P 1'
#
loop_
_entity.id
_entity.type
_entity.pdbx_description
1 polymer ?
#
loop_
_entity_poly.entity_id
_entity_poly.type
_entity_poly.pdbx_seq_one_letter_code
_entity_poly.pdbx_strand_id
1 'polypeptide(L)' 'MDDLTTQIEYLRRERAAVQARIKELLLAEDPGRGVVFHEEIFRLQQDSLRMETEIQILQARLRRESC' A
#
# COMPACT_ATOMS: atom_id res chain seq x y z
N MET A 1 -2.62 23.96 -1.17
CA MET A 1 -1.47 23.19 -1.69
C MET A 1 -0.96 22.16 -0.66
N ASP A 2 -1.09 22.40 0.65
CA ASP A 2 -0.63 21.46 1.71
C ASP A 2 -1.48 20.19 1.88
N ASP A 3 -2.76 20.23 1.52
CA ASP A 3 -3.69 19.10 1.72
C ASP A 3 -3.33 17.88 0.85
N LEU A 4 -3.06 18.09 -0.44
CA LEU A 4 -2.68 17.00 -1.36
C LEU A 4 -1.34 16.36 -0.98
N THR A 5 -0.36 17.17 -0.58
CA THR A 5 0.94 16.68 -0.13
C THR A 5 0.80 15.84 1.13
N THR A 6 -0.02 16.30 2.08
CA THR A 6 -0.31 15.56 3.33
C THR A 6 -1.02 14.23 3.03
N GLN A 7 -1.99 14.22 2.13
CA GLN A 7 -2.70 12.99 1.71
C GLN A 7 -1.76 12.01 1.02
N ILE A 8 -0.88 12.48 0.13
CA ILE A 8 0.14 11.64 -0.52
C ILE A 8 1.06 11.00 0.52
N GLU A 9 1.57 11.78 1.48
CA GLU A 9 2.44 11.25 2.53
C GLU A 9 1.73 10.26 3.46
N TYR A 10 0.46 10.51 3.77
CA TYR A 10 -0.37 9.56 4.51
C TYR A 10 -0.49 8.23 3.77
N LEU A 11 -0.89 8.25 2.49
CA LEU A 11 -1.05 7.05 1.67
C LEU A 11 0.28 6.29 1.48
N ARG A 12 1.40 7.01 1.40
CA ARG A 12 2.74 6.38 1.34
C ARG A 12 3.07 5.60 2.61
N ARG A 13 2.75 6.17 3.78
CA ARG A 13 2.97 5.49 5.08
C ARG A 13 2.08 4.27 5.20
N GLU A 14 0.80 4.40 4.90
CA GLU A 14 -0.15 3.28 4.91
C GLU A 14 0.28 2.16 3.96
N ARG A 15 0.67 2.50 2.73
CA ARG A 15 1.19 1.51 1.77
C ARG A 15 2.45 0.82 2.30
N ALA A 16 3.37 1.56 2.92
CA ALA A 16 4.57 0.96 3.50
C ALA A 16 4.23 0.00 4.65
N ALA A 17 3.24 0.33 5.48
CA ALA A 17 2.76 -0.55 6.54
C ALA A 17 2.12 -1.83 5.99
N VAL A 18 1.26 -1.72 4.96
CA VAL A 18 0.67 -2.88 4.26
C VAL A 18 1.76 -3.78 3.67
N GLN A 19 2.79 -3.19 3.05
CA GLN A 19 3.92 -3.95 2.49
C GLN A 19 4.75 -4.65 3.57
N ALA A 20 4.93 -4.03 4.74
CA ALA A 20 5.58 -4.68 5.87
C ALA A 20 4.74 -5.86 6.36
N ARG A 21 3.42 -5.69 6.47
CA ARG A 21 2.49 -6.75 6.89
C ARG A 21 2.51 -7.94 5.94
N ILE A 22 2.54 -7.71 4.63
CA ILE A 22 2.67 -8.79 3.63
C ILE A 22 3.95 -9.59 3.88
N LYS A 23 5.08 -8.93 4.15
CA LYS A 23 6.36 -9.61 4.44
C LYS A 23 6.28 -10.43 5.72
N GLU A 24 5.66 -9.90 6.79
CA GLU A 24 5.46 -10.62 8.04
C GLU A 24 4.63 -11.89 7.83
N LEU A 25 3.54 -11.80 7.07
CA LEU A 25 2.68 -12.95 6.76
C LEU A 25 3.45 -14.01 5.97
N LEU A 26 4.18 -13.62 4.93
CA LEU A 26 5.01 -14.54 4.15
C LEU A 26 6.08 -15.24 5.01
N LEU A 27 6.69 -14.53 5.95
CA LEU A 27 7.67 -15.11 6.88
C LEU A 27 7.03 -16.01 7.94
N ALA A 28 5.76 -15.78 8.25
CA ALA A 28 5.00 -16.59 9.20
C ALA A 28 4.37 -17.84 8.57
N GLU A 29 4.36 -17.95 7.23
CA GLU A 29 3.89 -19.16 6.57
C GLU A 29 4.78 -20.36 6.92
N ASP A 30 4.15 -21.46 7.28
CA ASP A 30 4.78 -22.78 7.40
C ASP A 30 3.93 -23.77 6.60
N PRO A 31 4.22 -23.92 5.29
CA PRO A 31 3.48 -24.85 4.43
C PRO A 31 3.59 -26.31 4.91
N GLY A 32 4.68 -26.67 5.60
CA GLY A 32 4.87 -28.02 6.15
C GLY A 32 3.91 -28.34 7.29
N ARG A 33 3.41 -27.31 7.98
CA ARG A 33 2.35 -27.41 9.00
C ARG A 33 0.98 -26.97 8.50
N GLY A 34 0.85 -26.66 7.21
CA GLY A 34 -0.40 -26.17 6.59
C GLY A 34 -0.76 -24.73 6.98
N VAL A 35 0.17 -23.95 7.54
CA VAL A 35 -0.04 -22.54 7.88
C VAL A 35 0.28 -21.69 6.66
N VAL A 36 -0.76 -21.17 6.01
CA VAL A 36 -0.66 -20.31 4.82
C VAL A 36 -1.60 -19.11 4.96
N PHE A 37 -1.18 -17.96 4.46
CA PHE A 37 -1.91 -16.70 4.52
C PHE A 37 -2.22 -16.14 3.13
N HIS A 38 -2.23 -17.00 2.10
CA HIS A 38 -2.40 -16.62 0.69
C HIS A 38 -3.57 -15.64 0.43
N GLU A 39 -4.75 -15.87 1.03
CA GLU A 39 -5.90 -14.99 0.85
C GLU A 39 -5.68 -13.59 1.47
N GLU A 40 -5.12 -13.52 2.68
CA GLU A 40 -4.81 -12.25 3.36
C GLU A 40 -3.71 -11.49 2.61
N ILE A 41 -2.64 -12.20 2.21
CA ILE A 41 -1.55 -11.64 1.41
C ILE A 41 -2.08 -11.07 0.09
N PHE A 42 -2.94 -11.81 -0.62
CA PHE A 42 -3.50 -11.37 -1.88
C PHE A 42 -4.35 -10.11 -1.72
N ARG A 43 -5.22 -10.05 -0.70
CA ARG A 43 -6.03 -8.85 -0.41
C ARG A 43 -5.14 -7.64 -0.09
N LEU A 44 -4.13 -7.81 0.76
CA LEU A 44 -3.18 -6.75 1.09
C LEU A 44 -2.39 -6.27 -0.14
N GLN A 45 -2.04 -7.16 -1.07
CA GLN A 45 -1.40 -6.78 -2.33
C GLN A 45 -2.32 -5.93 -3.21
N GLN A 46 -3.61 -6.29 -3.30
CA GLN A 46 -4.61 -5.48 -4.02
C GLN A 46 -4.76 -4.10 -3.38
N ASP A 47 -4.81 -4.02 -2.05
CA ASP A 47 -4.86 -2.75 -1.33
C ASP A 47 -3.62 -1.89 -1.57
N SER A 48 -2.43 -2.49 -1.53
CA SER A 48 -1.18 -1.79 -1.87
C SER A 48 -1.19 -1.22 -3.29
N LEU A 49 -1.75 -1.95 -4.26
CA LEU A 49 -1.89 -1.49 -5.65
C LEU A 49 -2.89 -0.35 -5.78
N ARG A 50 -4.02 -0.42 -5.06
CA ARG A 50 -5.02 0.65 -5.00
C ARG A 50 -4.42 1.94 -4.45
N MET A 51 -3.72 1.86 -3.32
CA MET A 51 -3.05 3.00 -2.69
C MET A 51 -2.00 3.63 -3.61
N GLU A 52 -1.23 2.81 -4.32
CA GLU A 52 -0.25 3.29 -5.29
C GLU A 52 -0.89 4.09 -6.43
N THR A 53 -1.99 3.57 -6.97
CA THR A 53 -2.75 4.24 -8.02
C THR A 53 -3.30 5.58 -7.52
N GLU A 54 -3.82 5.63 -6.30
CA GLU A 54 -4.34 6.85 -5.68
C GLU A 54 -3.24 7.91 -5.49
N ILE A 55 -2.06 7.50 -5.03
CA ILE A 55 -0.88 8.37 -4.95
C ILE A 55 -0.55 8.97 -6.34
N GLN A 56 -0.54 8.16 -7.40
CA GLN A 56 -0.25 8.64 -8.75
C GLN A 56 -1.27 9.68 -9.24
N ILE A 57 -2.56 9.46 -8.96
CA ILE A 57 -3.64 10.41 -9.27
C ILE A 57 -3.44 11.72 -8.52
N LEU A 58 -3.20 11.67 -7.21
CA LEU A 58 -2.97 12.85 -6.39
C LEU A 58 -1.72 13.62 -6.82
N GLN A 59 -0.64 12.91 -7.17
CA GLN A 59 0.57 13.54 -7.70
C GLN A 59 0.31 14.24 -9.04
N ALA A 60 -0.48 13.63 -9.93
CA ALA A 60 -0.87 14.26 -11.20
C ALA A 60 -1.69 15.53 -10.97
N ARG A 61 -2.60 15.50 -9.99
CA ARG A 61 -3.38 16.67 -9.57
C ARG A 61 -2.49 17.77 -8.99
N LEU A 62 -1.58 17.42 -8.07
CA LEU A 62 -0.64 18.37 -7.46
C LEU A 62 0.21 19.07 -8.54
N ARG A 63 0.72 18.33 -9.52
CA ARG A 63 1.48 18.91 -10.65
C ARG A 63 0.65 19.90 -11.47
N ARG A 64 -0.64 19.61 -11.69
CA ARG A 64 -1.56 20.51 -12.41
C ARG A 64 -1.86 21.78 -11.63
N GLU A 65 -2.05 21.68 -10.32
CA GLU A 65 -2.36 22.83 -9.45
C GLU A 65 -1.12 23.68 -9.11
N SER A 66 0.08 23.18 -9.40
CA SER A 66 1.36 23.89 -9.21
C SER A 66 1.83 24.64 -10.46
N CYS A 67 1.06 24.61 -11.56
CA CYS A 67 1.29 25.32 -12.82
C CYS A 67 0.33 26.50 -12.94
#